data_AF-A0A932UPS6-F1
#
_entry.id   AF-A0A932UPS6-F1
#
_cell.length_a   1.000
_cell.length_b   1.000
_cell.length_c   1.000
_cell.angle_alpha   90.00
_cell.angle_beta   90.00
_cell.angle_gamma   90.00
#
_symmetry.space_group_name_H-M   'P 1'
#
loop_
_entity.id
_entity.type
_entity.pdbx_description
1 polymer ?
#
loop_
_entity_poly.entity_id
_entity_poly.type
_entity_poly.pdbx_seq_one_letter_code
_entity_poly.pdbx_strand_id
1 'polypeptide(L)'
;MDWDLVLDDDECGPLNMARDEHLLRRAIVTGRPSLRLYGWERLTLSLGRAQKLDGRIDRAACHAMGLPMLRRSTGGQAVLHGQDLTYAVAAPLAASAGATPAPPV
;
A
#
# COMPACT_ATOMS: atom_id res chain seq x y z
N MET A 1 19.25 -4.68 -14.92
CA MET A 1 17.87 -4.85 -14.44
C MET A 1 17.42 -3.45 -14.09
N ASP A 2 16.51 -2.90 -14.89
CA ASP A 2 16.18 -1.48 -14.82
C ASP A 2 15.02 -1.29 -13.84
N TRP A 3 15.17 -0.32 -12.94
CA TRP A 3 14.19 0.02 -11.91
C TRP A 3 13.47 1.30 -12.28
N ASP A 4 12.17 1.32 -12.03
CA ASP A 4 11.39 2.55 -12.12
C ASP A 4 11.33 3.21 -10.74
N LEU A 5 11.83 4.44 -10.66
CA LEU A 5 11.69 5.29 -9.47
C LEU A 5 10.47 6.19 -9.66
N VAL A 6 9.52 6.11 -8.73
CA VAL A 6 8.33 6.96 -8.68
C VAL A 6 8.45 7.86 -7.46
N LEU A 7 8.38 9.17 -7.68
CA LEU A 7 8.37 10.18 -6.63
C LEU A 7 7.01 10.87 -6.68
N ASP A 8 6.22 10.67 -5.63
CA ASP A 8 4.95 11.38 -5.47
C ASP A 8 5.07 12.38 -4.32
N ASP A 9 4.32 13.47 -4.42
CA ASP A 9 4.07 14.38 -3.31
C ASP A 9 3.14 13.75 -2.26
N ASP A 10 2.72 14.56 -1.30
CA ASP A 10 1.71 14.17 -0.31
C ASP A 10 0.33 14.01 -0.96
N GLU A 11 -0.28 12.84 -0.79
CA GLU A 11 -1.51 12.48 -1.50
C GLU A 11 -2.57 11.93 -0.55
N CYS A 12 -3.83 11.91 -1.01
CA CYS A 12 -4.92 11.36 -0.22
C CYS A 12 -4.78 9.84 -0.07
N GLY A 13 -5.22 9.33 1.08
CA GLY A 13 -5.09 7.92 1.41
C GLY A 13 -5.65 6.95 0.35
N PRO A 14 -6.87 7.16 -0.19
CA PRO A 14 -7.40 6.32 -1.27
C PRO A 14 -6.51 6.29 -2.52
N LEU A 15 -5.94 7.42 -2.91
CA LEU A 15 -5.06 7.50 -4.08
C LEU A 15 -3.72 6.81 -3.82
N ASN A 16 -3.16 6.96 -2.62
CA ASN A 16 -1.98 6.22 -2.20
C ASN A 16 -2.19 4.70 -2.31
N MET A 17 -3.33 4.18 -1.84
CA MET A 17 -3.65 2.76 -1.96
C MET A 17 -3.83 2.32 -3.41
N ALA A 18 -4.52 3.12 -4.22
CA ALA A 18 -4.77 2.81 -5.63
C ALA A 18 -3.45 2.77 -6.44
N ARG A 19 -2.52 3.69 -6.17
CA ARG A 19 -1.20 3.71 -6.81
C ARG A 19 -0.33 2.53 -6.40
N ASP A 20 -0.32 2.17 -5.12
CA ASP A 20 0.39 0.98 -4.64
C ASP A 20 -0.15 -0.30 -5.32
N GLU A 21 -1.47 -0.43 -5.46
CA GLU A 21 -2.08 -1.55 -6.18
C GLU A 21 -1.76 -1.52 -7.68
N HIS A 22 -1.76 -0.34 -8.30
CA HIS A 22 -1.37 -0.19 -9.69
C HIS A 22 0.08 -0.65 -9.94
N LEU A 23 1.02 -0.25 -9.08
CA LEU A 23 2.41 -0.68 -9.19
C LEU A 23 2.57 -2.19 -9.03
N LEU A 24 1.81 -2.80 -8.12
CA LEU A 24 1.77 -4.26 -7.99
C LEU A 24 1.28 -4.94 -9.28
N ARG A 25 0.15 -4.48 -9.84
CA ARG A 25 -0.39 -5.02 -11.10
C ARG A 25 0.56 -4.81 -12.27
N ARG A 26 1.21 -3.65 -12.34
CA ARG A 26 2.22 -3.33 -13.35
C ARG A 26 3.41 -4.28 -13.25
N ALA A 27 3.92 -4.56 -12.05
CA ALA A 27 5.02 -5.49 -11.85
C ALA A 27 4.67 -6.91 -12.33
N ILE A 28 3.42 -7.35 -12.12
CA ILE A 28 2.91 -8.64 -12.62
C ILE A 28 2.91 -8.69 -14.16
N VAL A 29 2.44 -7.63 -14.83
CA VAL A 29 2.31 -7.61 -16.29
C VAL A 29 3.65 -7.40 -17.00
N THR A 30 4.50 -6.54 -16.46
CA THR A 30 5.71 -6.07 -17.14
C THR A 30 6.99 -6.76 -16.67
N GLY A 31 6.96 -7.41 -15.50
CA GLY A 31 8.16 -7.94 -14.84
C GLY A 31 9.15 -6.86 -14.39
N ARG A 32 8.81 -5.57 -14.47
CA ARG A 32 9.70 -4.46 -14.08
C ARG A 32 9.50 -4.10 -12.61
N PRO A 33 10.59 -4.06 -11.81
CA PRO A 33 10.50 -3.61 -10.43
C PRO A 33 10.37 -2.08 -10.36
N SER A 34 9.67 -1.61 -9.33
CA SER A 34 9.53 -0.18 -9.02
C SER A 34 9.73 0.10 -7.54
N LEU A 35 10.37 1.23 -7.25
CA LEU A 35 10.41 1.87 -5.94
C LEU A 35 9.56 3.14 -6.00
N ARG A 36 8.60 3.29 -5.08
CA ARG A 36 7.82 4.52 -4.91
C ARG A 36 8.13 5.13 -3.55
N LEU A 37 8.39 6.43 -3.52
CA LEU A 37 8.50 7.24 -2.31
C LEU A 37 7.36 8.27 -2.33
N TYR A 38 6.63 8.40 -1.22
CA TYR A 38 5.44 9.25 -1.13
C TYR A 38 5.10 9.63 0.31
N GLY A 39 4.26 10.66 0.46
CA GLY A 39 3.70 11.04 1.75
C GLY A 39 2.18 11.08 1.76
N TRP A 40 1.61 11.66 2.81
CA TRP A 40 0.18 11.65 3.08
C TRP A 40 -0.30 13.07 3.32
N GLU A 41 -1.29 13.53 2.55
CA GLU A 41 -1.80 14.90 2.59
C GLU A 41 -2.32 15.33 3.99
N ARG A 42 -2.70 14.33 4.80
CA ARG A 42 -3.29 14.53 6.12
C ARG A 42 -3.16 13.28 6.98
N LEU A 43 -3.35 13.48 8.29
CA LEU A 43 -3.48 12.36 9.23
C LEU A 43 -4.48 11.33 8.72
N THR A 44 -4.02 10.09 8.55
CA THR A 44 -4.82 8.99 7.99
C THR A 44 -4.47 7.67 8.69
N LEU A 45 -5.48 6.91 9.10
CA LEU A 45 -5.30 5.61 9.71
C LEU A 45 -5.47 4.51 8.65
N SER A 46 -4.38 3.81 8.33
CA SER A 46 -4.45 2.63 7.47
C SER A 46 -4.54 1.37 8.34
N LEU A 47 -5.49 0.48 8.01
CA LEU A 47 -5.72 -0.80 8.70
C LEU A 47 -5.15 -1.94 7.86
N GLY A 48 -4.48 -2.90 8.48
CA GLY A 48 -4.03 -4.11 7.79
C GLY A 48 -5.21 -4.89 7.18
N ARG A 49 -4.97 -5.58 6.05
CA ARG A 49 -6.00 -6.30 5.27
C ARG A 49 -6.92 -7.14 6.13
N ALA A 50 -6.36 -7.95 7.03
CA ALA A 50 -7.09 -8.88 7.89
C ALA A 50 -7.25 -8.38 9.34
N GLN A 51 -6.86 -7.14 9.63
CA GLN A 51 -6.92 -6.61 10.99
C GLN A 51 -8.39 -6.46 11.44
N LYS A 52 -8.72 -7.10 12.56
CA LYS A 52 -10.04 -7.01 13.20
C LYS A 52 -10.13 -5.70 13.98
N LEU A 53 -11.33 -5.12 14.02
CA LEU A 53 -11.64 -3.98 14.88
C LEU A 53 -12.17 -4.53 16.21
N ASP A 54 -11.26 -4.93 17.07
CA ASP A 54 -11.49 -5.60 18.36
C ASP A 54 -11.69 -4.62 19.53
N GLY A 55 -12.02 -3.35 19.23
CA GLY A 55 -12.21 -2.30 20.23
C GLY A 55 -10.93 -1.53 20.60
N ARG A 56 -9.76 -1.93 20.10
CA ARG A 56 -8.50 -1.19 20.31
C ARG A 56 -8.43 0.14 19.54
N ILE A 57 -9.29 0.31 18.54
CA ILE A 57 -9.42 1.54 17.76
C ILE A 57 -10.81 2.10 18.01
N ASP A 58 -10.87 3.28 18.64
CA ASP A 58 -12.11 4.01 18.83
C ASP A 58 -12.54 4.66 17.51
N ARG A 59 -13.45 3.99 16.82
CA ARG A 59 -13.97 4.45 15.53
C ARG A 59 -14.82 5.72 15.67
N ALA A 60 -15.51 5.89 16.79
CA ALA A 60 -16.34 7.06 17.02
C ALA A 60 -15.45 8.30 17.22
N ALA A 61 -14.36 8.16 17.99
CA ALA A 61 -13.36 9.21 18.12
C ALA A 61 -12.69 9.54 16.77
N CYS A 62 -12.29 8.52 15.99
CA CYS A 62 -11.72 8.73 14.66
C CYS A 62 -12.67 9.52 13.74
N HIS A 63 -13.95 9.13 13.71
CA HIS A 63 -14.97 9.83 12.95
C HIS A 63 -15.19 11.27 13.44
N ALA A 64 -15.28 11.49 14.76
CA ALA A 64 -15.46 12.81 15.34
C ALA A 64 -14.28 13.75 15.05
N MET A 65 -13.06 13.21 14.95
CA MET A 65 -11.85 13.95 14.56
C MET A 65 -11.71 14.12 13.03
N GLY A 66 -12.62 13.54 12.24
CA GLY A 66 -12.55 13.51 10.79
C GLY A 66 -11.38 12.68 10.24
N LEU A 67 -10.76 11.80 11.04
CA LEU A 67 -9.61 11.00 10.68
C LEU A 67 -10.01 9.89 9.69
N PRO A 68 -9.54 9.92 8.42
CA PRO A 68 -9.84 8.88 7.46
C PRO A 68 -9.33 7.54 7.94
N MET A 69 -10.16 6.52 7.79
CA MET A 69 -9.80 5.14 8.05
C MET A 69 -9.93 4.36 6.76
N LEU A 70 -8.85 3.73 6.33
CA LEU A 70 -8.82 2.92 5.12
C LEU A 70 -8.17 1.57 5.37
N ARG A 71 -8.31 0.63 4.43
CA ARG A 71 -7.77 -0.73 4.56
C ARG A 71 -6.79 -0.99 3.42
N ARG A 72 -5.57 -1.36 3.77
CA ARG A 72 -4.49 -1.71 2.81
C ARG A 72 -4.68 -3.14 2.31
N SER A 73 -4.23 -3.40 1.09
CA SER A 73 -4.26 -4.72 0.43
C SER A 73 -3.29 -5.74 1.05
N THR A 74 -2.36 -5.27 1.89
CA THR A 74 -1.35 -6.05 2.61
C THR A 74 -1.72 -6.27 4.08
N GLY A 75 -1.10 -7.27 4.73
CA GLY A 75 -1.30 -7.58 6.16
C GLY A 75 -0.72 -6.54 7.13
N GLY A 76 -0.48 -6.95 8.38
CA GLY A 76 0.06 -6.07 9.43
C GLY A 76 -1.02 -5.41 10.29
N GLN A 77 -0.58 -4.51 11.17
CA GLN A 77 -1.43 -3.75 12.09
C GLN A 77 -1.67 -2.33 11.57
N ALA A 78 -2.48 -1.57 12.30
CA ALA A 78 -2.84 -0.22 11.92
C ALA A 78 -1.65 0.72 12.05
N VAL A 79 -1.55 1.69 11.13
CA VAL A 79 -0.54 2.74 11.13
C VAL A 79 -1.23 4.08 10.95
N LEU A 80 -0.85 5.05 11.79
CA LEU A 80 -1.25 6.45 11.64
C LEU A 80 -0.18 7.17 10.81
N HIS A 81 -0.57 7.66 9.64
CA HIS A 81 0.27 8.39 8.70
C HIS A 81 0.06 9.90 8.81
N GLY A 82 0.97 10.71 8.26
CA GLY A 82 0.80 12.16 8.04
C GLY A 82 2.04 13.02 8.33
N GLN A 83 3.11 12.44 8.87
CA GLN A 83 4.42 13.09 9.03
C GLN A 83 5.57 12.12 8.73
N ASP A 84 5.25 11.02 8.04
CA ASP A 84 6.13 9.93 7.70
C ASP A 84 6.44 9.92 6.20
N LEU A 85 7.69 9.67 5.85
CA LEU A 85 8.03 9.24 4.50
C LEU A 85 7.59 7.79 4.34
N THR A 86 6.63 7.56 3.44
CA THR A 86 6.18 6.21 3.09
C THR A 86 6.88 5.74 1.82
N TYR A 87 7.20 4.44 1.76
CA TYR A 87 7.73 3.83 0.55
C TYR A 87 7.01 2.52 0.24
N ALA A 88 6.97 2.18 -1.05
CA ALA A 88 6.47 0.90 -1.54
C ALA A 88 7.44 0.32 -2.58
N VAL A 89 7.62 -0.99 -2.53
CA VAL A 89 8.35 -1.75 -3.55
C VAL A 89 7.40 -2.76 -4.17
N ALA A 90 7.28 -2.71 -5.50
CA ALA A 90 6.56 -3.70 -6.28
C ALA A 90 7.54 -4.33 -7.26
N ALA A 91 7.71 -5.64 -7.19
CA ALA A 91 8.60 -6.39 -8.05
C ALA A 91 7.97 -7.76 -8.35
N PRO A 92 8.25 -8.37 -9.51
CA PRO A 92 7.94 -9.76 -9.69
C PRO A 92 8.63 -10.57 -8.59
N LEU A 93 7.92 -11.55 -8.04
CA LEU A 93 8.60 -12.55 -7.22
C LEU A 93 9.61 -13.21 -8.15
N ALA A 94 10.90 -13.18 -7.81
CA ALA A 94 11.88 -13.96 -8.52
C ALA A 94 11.32 -15.38 -8.57
N ALA A 95 11.10 -15.92 -9.78
CA ALA A 95 10.79 -17.33 -9.88
C ALA A 95 11.91 -18.03 -9.13
N SER A 96 11.60 -18.63 -7.97
CA SER A 96 12.47 -19.66 -7.42
C SER A 96 12.80 -20.55 -8.62
N ALA A 97 14.08 -20.68 -8.97
CA ALA A 97 14.50 -21.48 -10.11
C ALA A 97 13.72 -22.81 -10.06
N GLY A 98 12.70 -22.97 -10.92
CA GLY A 98 11.79 -24.13 -10.90
C GLY A 98 10.27 -23.90 -10.78
N ALA A 99 9.74 -22.70 -10.58
CA ALA A 99 8.27 -22.51 -10.55
C ALA A 99 7.74 -21.96 -11.88
N THR A 100 7.25 -22.85 -12.75
CA THR A 100 6.51 -22.49 -13.96
C THR A 100 5.23 -21.74 -13.57
N PRO A 101 4.94 -20.55 -14.12
CA PRO A 101 3.69 -19.86 -13.86
C PRO A 101 2.51 -20.70 -14.37
N ALA A 102 1.50 -20.91 -13.52
CA ALA A 102 0.26 -21.56 -13.92
C ALA A 102 -0.46 -20.68 -14.97
N PRO A 103 -1.12 -21.31 -15.97
CA PRO A 103 -1.84 -20.54 -16.98
C PRO A 103 -3.02 -19.77 -16.36
N PRO A 104 -3.40 -18.62 -16.96
CA PRO A 104 -4.55 -17.86 -16.50
C PRO A 104 -5.84 -18.68 -16.71
N VAL A 105 -6.71 -18.64 -15.69
CA VAL A 105 -8.10 -19.12 -15.74
C VAL A 105 -8.98 -18.21 -16.59
#